data_AF-A0A2N3A449-F1
#
_entry.id   AF-A0A2N3A449-F1
#
_cell.length_a   1.000
_cell.length_b   1.000
_cell.length_c   1.000
_cell.angle_alpha   90.00
_cell.angle_beta   90.00
_cell.angle_gamma   90.00
#
_symmetry.space_group_name_H-M   'P 1'
#
loop_
_entity.id
_entity.type
_entity.pdbx_description
1 polymer ?
#
loop_
_entity_poly.entity_id
_entity_poly.type
_entity_poly.pdbx_seq_one_letter_code
_entity_poly.pdbx_strand_id
1 'polypeptide(L)'
;MAAIAGSGEKPGYKKDVMKAFELRMSGKVDEAKVQLEQVLAKDSTNAMAHYEMARLSFYLLTGGGGTSLDDINGHINKAVASDPGNVIYAYYHAIIGFMNAYMGMEMGQEDKLKDNVIEACKRFEKVILIKPDYVEPMLYLVEIYGQLPKEMGGDSLKAVYYAGKLAKTDAYFGARARAALAPQGTDLVKFWEDQIALNGRTPELLRQAGIACLFKDNAEQAEKYFAEAMKADTSQNLLMLDLGRYHVMKVMQDKELAATELPLAKECFEKYLNTKPEPIVPLKAYTLGLLARNAMFSGKQEEGTKLMEEANALDKHFSKASGVPNLLLFEPPDVVCHHYFSFFSPF
;
A
#
# COMPACT_ATOMS: atom_id res chain seq x y z
N MET A 1 -6.08 -22.94 6.40
CA MET A 1 -5.23 -23.80 5.55
C MET A 1 -4.90 -23.00 4.31
N ALA A 2 -3.63 -22.63 4.11
CA ALA A 2 -3.22 -21.83 2.96
C ALA A 2 -3.41 -22.65 1.66
N ALA A 3 -4.18 -22.11 0.72
CA ALA A 3 -4.29 -22.68 -0.62
C ALA A 3 -2.95 -22.42 -1.34
N ILE A 4 -2.17 -23.47 -1.56
CA ILE A 4 -0.99 -23.41 -2.39
C ILE A 4 -1.49 -23.19 -3.83
N ALA A 5 -1.30 -21.98 -4.35
CA ALA A 5 -1.50 -21.70 -5.77
C ALA A 5 -0.57 -22.64 -6.54
N GLY A 6 -1.15 -23.58 -7.31
CA GLY A 6 -0.38 -24.58 -8.04
C GLY A 6 0.44 -23.92 -9.13
N SER A 7 1.74 -23.70 -8.89
CA SER A 7 2.63 -23.20 -9.93
C SER A 7 3.27 -24.38 -10.65
N GLY A 8 3.15 -24.41 -11.99
CA GLY A 8 3.88 -25.32 -12.88
C GLY A 8 5.38 -25.01 -12.95
N GLU A 9 5.96 -24.41 -11.90
CA GLU A 9 7.32 -23.90 -11.89
C GLU A 9 8.33 -24.99 -11.56
N LYS A 10 9.46 -24.97 -12.27
CA LYS A 10 10.60 -25.82 -11.92
C LYS A 10 11.13 -25.40 -10.53
N PRO A 11 11.30 -26.34 -9.57
CA PRO A 11 11.65 -26.03 -8.18
C PRO A 11 12.90 -25.15 -7.98
N GLY A 12 13.85 -25.17 -8.92
CA GLY A 12 15.07 -24.37 -8.85
C GLY A 12 14.84 -22.86 -9.01
N TYR A 13 13.91 -22.43 -9.86
CA TYR A 13 13.71 -21.00 -10.14
C TYR A 13 13.01 -20.27 -9.00
N LYS A 14 12.05 -20.93 -8.33
CA LYS A 14 11.38 -20.36 -7.16
C LYS A 14 12.39 -19.92 -6.09
N LYS A 15 13.41 -20.74 -5.82
CA LYS A 15 14.46 -20.42 -4.84
C LYS A 15 15.26 -19.18 -5.24
N ASP A 16 15.61 -19.04 -6.51
CA ASP A 16 16.38 -17.89 -7.01
C ASP A 16 15.56 -16.59 -6.96
N VAL A 17 14.26 -16.64 -7.27
CA VAL A 17 13.36 -15.48 -7.15
C VAL A 17 13.15 -15.09 -5.69
N MET A 18 12.95 -16.06 -4.79
CA MET A 18 12.88 -15.80 -3.35
C MET A 18 14.17 -15.14 -2.82
N LYS A 19 15.34 -15.58 -3.32
CA LYS A 19 16.61 -14.94 -2.96
C LYS A 19 16.67 -13.48 -3.42
N ALA A 20 16.15 -13.16 -4.61
CA ALA A 20 16.06 -11.77 -5.08
C ALA A 20 15.14 -10.93 -4.20
N PHE A 21 13.99 -11.48 -3.79
CA PHE A 21 13.09 -10.85 -2.84
C PHE A 21 13.80 -10.54 -1.51
N GLU A 22 14.52 -11.50 -0.91
CA GLU A 22 15.27 -11.30 0.34
C GLU A 22 16.38 -10.25 0.18
N LEU A 23 17.09 -10.23 -0.95
CA LEU A 23 18.07 -9.18 -1.25
C LEU A 23 17.40 -7.80 -1.22
N ARG A 24 16.23 -7.65 -1.84
CA ARG A 24 15.45 -6.40 -1.81
C ARG A 24 14.98 -6.04 -0.40
N MET A 25 14.49 -7.01 0.38
CA MET A 25 14.09 -6.79 1.79
C MET A 25 15.26 -6.41 2.70
N SER A 26 16.49 -6.69 2.29
CA SER A 26 17.73 -6.29 2.99
C SER A 26 18.35 -4.98 2.47
N GLY A 27 17.69 -4.26 1.57
CA GLY A 27 18.20 -3.01 0.98
C GLY A 27 19.17 -3.19 -0.20
N LYS A 28 19.44 -4.43 -0.62
CA LYS A 28 20.36 -4.77 -1.73
C LYS A 28 19.62 -4.84 -3.07
N VAL A 29 18.96 -3.74 -3.44
CA VAL A 29 18.05 -3.69 -4.60
C VAL A 29 18.77 -3.94 -5.93
N ASP A 30 19.98 -3.40 -6.11
CA ASP A 30 20.75 -3.59 -7.34
C ASP A 30 21.15 -5.07 -7.53
N GLU A 31 21.54 -5.75 -6.44
CA GLU A 31 21.83 -7.20 -6.45
C GLU A 31 20.57 -8.03 -6.74
N ALA A 32 19.43 -7.65 -6.18
CA ALA A 32 18.15 -8.29 -6.46
C ALA A 32 17.77 -8.19 -7.95
N LYS A 33 17.99 -7.01 -8.56
CA LYS A 33 17.75 -6.79 -10.00
C LYS A 33 18.61 -7.72 -10.86
N VAL A 34 19.92 -7.77 -10.60
CA VAL A 34 20.85 -8.65 -11.32
C VAL A 34 20.45 -10.13 -11.18
N GLN A 35 20.03 -10.55 -9.98
CA GLN A 35 19.56 -11.92 -9.75
C GLN A 35 18.31 -12.25 -10.59
N LEU A 36 17.34 -11.34 -10.68
CA LEU A 36 16.13 -11.53 -11.50
C LEU A 36 16.45 -11.52 -13.00
N GLU A 37 17.33 -10.64 -13.46
CA GLU A 37 17.81 -10.61 -14.85
C GLU A 37 18.46 -11.94 -15.24
N GLN A 38 19.25 -12.55 -14.35
CA GLN A 38 19.85 -13.87 -14.58
C GLN A 38 18.80 -15.00 -14.66
N VAL A 39 17.74 -14.94 -13.85
CA VAL A 39 16.63 -15.90 -13.94
C VAL A 39 15.94 -15.76 -15.29
N LEU A 40 15.62 -14.53 -15.70
CA LEU A 40 14.93 -14.23 -16.96
C LEU A 40 15.80 -14.49 -18.20
N ALA A 41 17.12 -14.40 -18.09
CA ALA A 41 18.04 -14.79 -19.16
C ALA A 41 18.05 -16.32 -19.38
N LYS A 42 17.82 -17.12 -18.33
CA LYS A 42 17.74 -18.59 -18.40
C LYS A 42 16.34 -19.07 -18.80
N ASP A 43 15.31 -18.37 -18.36
CA ASP A 43 13.91 -18.65 -18.65
C ASP A 43 13.14 -17.33 -18.78
N SER A 44 13.00 -16.86 -20.02
CA SER A 44 12.31 -15.60 -20.32
C SER A 44 10.79 -15.67 -20.13
N THR A 45 10.25 -16.84 -19.78
CA THR A 45 8.82 -17.06 -19.51
C THR A 45 8.54 -17.29 -18.03
N ASN A 46 9.55 -17.12 -17.16
CA ASN A 46 9.38 -17.32 -15.73
C ASN A 46 8.43 -16.27 -15.12
N ALA A 47 7.22 -16.71 -14.77
CA ALA A 47 6.15 -15.84 -14.31
C ALA A 47 6.50 -15.14 -12.99
N MET A 48 7.02 -15.88 -12.00
CA MET A 48 7.38 -15.30 -10.69
C MET A 48 8.53 -14.30 -10.80
N ALA A 49 9.53 -14.55 -11.63
CA ALA A 49 10.64 -13.61 -11.85
C ALA A 49 10.15 -12.31 -12.52
N HIS A 50 9.23 -12.41 -13.49
CA HIS A 50 8.59 -11.23 -14.05
C HIS A 50 7.73 -10.49 -13.03
N TYR A 51 6.98 -11.21 -12.19
CA TYR A 51 6.20 -10.60 -11.13
C TYR A 51 7.09 -9.84 -10.12
N GLU A 52 8.15 -10.47 -9.61
CA GLU A 52 9.06 -9.82 -8.67
C GLU A 52 9.85 -8.67 -9.32
N MET A 53 10.19 -8.78 -10.62
CA MET A 53 10.79 -7.66 -11.35
C MET A 53 9.82 -6.48 -11.48
N ALA A 54 8.52 -6.71 -11.65
CA ALA A 54 7.53 -5.64 -11.66
C ALA A 54 7.46 -4.92 -10.29
N ARG A 55 7.57 -5.66 -9.18
CA ARG A 55 7.63 -5.09 -7.82
C ARG A 55 8.92 -4.32 -7.57
N LEU A 56 10.05 -4.85 -8.03
CA LEU A 56 11.34 -4.16 -7.97
C LEU A 56 11.29 -2.85 -8.78
N SER A 57 10.73 -2.87 -9.99
CA SER A 57 10.56 -1.67 -10.81
C SER A 57 9.68 -0.63 -10.14
N PHE A 58 8.61 -1.05 -9.46
CA PHE A 58 7.76 -0.13 -8.68
C PHE A 58 8.52 0.44 -7.48
N TYR A 59 9.29 -0.40 -6.77
CA TYR A 59 10.16 0.06 -5.69
C TYR A 59 11.14 1.14 -6.16
N LEU A 60 11.85 0.90 -7.26
CA LEU A 60 12.77 1.86 -7.89
C LEU A 60 12.07 3.13 -8.36
N LEU A 61 10.84 3.05 -8.86
CA LEU A 61 10.07 4.23 -9.31
C LEU A 61 9.88 5.20 -8.15
N THR A 62 9.50 4.67 -6.98
CA THR A 62 9.31 5.48 -5.77
C THR A 62 10.62 5.87 -5.08
N GLY A 63 11.70 5.14 -5.34
CA GLY A 63 13.03 5.34 -4.75
C GLY A 63 13.99 6.23 -5.55
N GLY A 64 13.60 6.68 -6.75
CA GLY A 64 14.48 7.47 -7.63
C GLY A 64 15.46 6.64 -8.47
N GLY A 65 15.18 5.35 -8.67
CA GLY A 65 16.02 4.39 -9.39
C GLY A 65 15.91 4.42 -10.92
N GLY A 66 15.24 5.41 -11.50
CA GLY A 66 15.18 5.62 -12.96
C GLY A 66 14.30 4.62 -13.72
N THR A 67 13.26 4.07 -13.09
CA THR A 67 12.25 3.22 -13.75
C THR A 67 10.98 4.01 -14.08
N SER A 68 10.18 3.45 -14.99
CA SER A 68 8.91 4.01 -15.43
C SER A 68 7.73 3.09 -15.12
N LEU A 69 6.50 3.61 -15.24
CA LEU A 69 5.29 2.77 -15.18
C LEU A 69 5.25 1.72 -16.29
N ASP A 70 5.85 2.01 -17.46
CA ASP A 70 5.92 1.08 -18.58
C ASP A 70 6.78 -0.14 -18.26
N ASP A 71 7.86 0.03 -17.50
CA ASP A 71 8.70 -1.08 -17.03
C ASP A 71 7.92 -2.02 -16.12
N ILE A 72 7.13 -1.45 -15.20
CA ILE A 72 6.27 -2.22 -14.28
C ILE A 72 5.21 -2.98 -15.08
N ASN A 73 4.49 -2.27 -15.97
CA ASN A 73 3.45 -2.83 -16.83
C ASN A 73 4.00 -3.94 -17.74
N GLY A 74 5.16 -3.72 -18.36
CA GLY A 74 5.81 -4.68 -19.24
C GLY A 74 6.10 -6.02 -18.53
N HIS A 75 6.57 -5.96 -17.29
CA HIS A 75 6.85 -7.16 -16.51
C HIS A 75 5.59 -7.86 -15.98
N ILE A 76 4.64 -7.12 -15.40
CA ILE A 76 3.42 -7.76 -14.87
C ILE A 76 2.55 -8.37 -15.98
N ASN A 77 2.50 -7.75 -17.16
CA ASN A 77 1.82 -8.33 -18.32
C ASN A 77 2.41 -9.69 -18.69
N LYS A 78 3.75 -9.83 -18.68
CA LYS A 78 4.42 -11.10 -18.97
C LYS A 78 4.17 -12.15 -17.88
N ALA A 79 4.14 -11.75 -16.61
CA ALA A 79 3.82 -12.65 -15.50
C ALA A 79 2.41 -13.24 -15.65
N VAL A 80 1.40 -12.39 -15.87
CA VAL A 80 0.00 -12.83 -16.06
C VAL A 80 -0.19 -13.60 -17.36
N ALA A 81 0.55 -13.28 -18.43
CA ALA A 81 0.49 -14.06 -19.67
C ALA A 81 1.08 -15.47 -19.49
N SER A 82 2.13 -15.60 -18.68
CA SER A 82 2.82 -16.86 -18.44
C SER A 82 2.09 -17.75 -17.42
N ASP A 83 1.40 -17.15 -16.44
CA ASP A 83 0.57 -17.86 -15.45
C ASP A 83 -0.76 -17.12 -15.21
N PRO A 84 -1.75 -17.25 -16.13
CA PRO A 84 -2.99 -16.48 -16.08
C PRO A 84 -3.96 -16.90 -14.97
N GLY A 85 -3.72 -18.05 -14.33
CA GLY A 85 -4.51 -18.56 -13.21
C GLY A 85 -3.98 -18.10 -11.84
N ASN A 86 -2.83 -17.44 -11.81
CA ASN A 86 -2.22 -16.98 -10.57
C ASN A 86 -2.92 -15.75 -9.99
N VAL A 87 -3.61 -15.93 -8.87
CA VAL A 87 -4.35 -14.85 -8.21
C VAL A 87 -3.44 -13.71 -7.75
N ILE A 88 -2.21 -14.00 -7.33
CA ILE A 88 -1.24 -13.00 -6.84
C ILE A 88 -0.87 -12.06 -7.99
N TYR A 89 -0.53 -12.62 -9.15
CA TYR A 89 -0.13 -11.82 -10.32
C TYR A 89 -1.32 -11.06 -10.89
N ALA A 90 -2.50 -11.70 -10.97
CA ALA A 90 -3.72 -11.05 -11.42
C ALA A 90 -4.09 -9.86 -10.51
N TYR A 91 -3.96 -10.02 -9.18
CA TYR A 91 -4.27 -8.97 -8.22
C TYR A 91 -3.31 -7.79 -8.33
N TYR A 92 -2.00 -8.05 -8.34
CA TYR A 92 -1.01 -6.99 -8.55
C TYR A 92 -1.21 -6.27 -9.89
N HIS A 93 -1.54 -7.01 -10.95
CA HIS A 93 -1.85 -6.43 -12.26
C HIS A 93 -3.06 -5.49 -12.24
N ALA A 94 -4.09 -5.82 -11.45
CA ALA A 94 -5.25 -4.95 -11.27
C ALA A 94 -4.86 -3.66 -10.51
N ILE A 95 -4.06 -3.78 -9.44
CA ILE A 95 -3.57 -2.63 -8.67
C ILE A 95 -2.72 -1.70 -9.54
N ILE A 96 -1.74 -2.22 -10.28
CA ILE A 96 -0.90 -1.40 -11.16
C ILE A 96 -1.73 -0.77 -12.27
N GLY A 97 -2.71 -1.49 -12.81
CA GLY A 97 -3.65 -0.95 -13.79
C GLY A 97 -4.40 0.26 -13.25
N PHE A 98 -4.94 0.17 -12.03
CA PHE A 98 -5.64 1.30 -11.43
C PHE A 98 -4.70 2.42 -10.99
N MET A 99 -3.50 2.11 -10.49
CA MET A 99 -2.49 3.12 -10.17
C MET A 99 -2.12 3.96 -11.40
N ASN A 100 -1.98 3.33 -12.57
CA ASN A 100 -1.74 4.05 -13.82
C ASN A 100 -2.91 4.97 -14.18
N ALA A 101 -4.15 4.50 -14.03
CA ALA A 101 -5.33 5.34 -14.22
C ALA A 101 -5.36 6.51 -13.23
N TYR A 102 -5.08 6.25 -11.95
CA TYR A 102 -5.05 7.25 -10.88
C TYR A 102 -3.98 8.32 -11.13
N MET A 103 -2.77 7.95 -11.51
CA MET A 103 -1.75 8.92 -11.89
C MET A 103 -2.16 9.73 -13.12
N GLY A 104 -2.83 9.11 -14.10
CA GLY A 104 -3.43 9.83 -15.22
C GLY A 104 -4.44 10.89 -14.78
N MET A 105 -5.26 10.61 -13.76
CA MET A 105 -6.19 11.60 -13.17
C MET A 105 -5.43 12.77 -12.55
N GLU A 106 -4.46 12.48 -11.67
CA GLU A 106 -3.67 13.50 -10.97
C GLU A 106 -2.84 14.37 -11.92
N MET A 107 -2.48 13.84 -13.10
CA MET A 107 -1.73 14.56 -14.14
C MET A 107 -2.61 15.22 -15.22
N GLY A 108 -3.94 15.14 -15.11
CA GLY A 108 -4.87 15.72 -16.08
C GLY A 108 -4.87 15.06 -17.47
N GLN A 109 -4.53 13.76 -17.55
CA GLN A 109 -4.49 12.99 -18.79
C GLN A 109 -5.84 12.33 -19.10
N GLU A 110 -6.80 13.13 -19.57
CA GLU A 110 -8.21 12.72 -19.67
C GLU A 110 -8.52 11.73 -20.81
N ASP A 111 -7.79 11.80 -21.94
CA ASP A 111 -8.16 11.13 -23.20
C ASP A 111 -8.30 9.60 -23.13
N LYS A 112 -7.61 8.94 -22.17
CA LYS A 112 -7.64 7.48 -21.98
C LYS A 112 -8.08 7.05 -20.59
N LEU A 113 -8.47 8.01 -19.75
CA LEU A 113 -8.70 7.76 -18.34
C LEU A 113 -9.83 6.74 -18.13
N LYS A 114 -10.98 6.96 -18.77
CA LYS A 114 -12.15 6.09 -18.65
C LYS A 114 -11.85 4.65 -19.06
N ASP A 115 -11.15 4.47 -20.19
CA ASP A 115 -10.80 3.14 -20.69
C ASP A 115 -9.83 2.43 -19.73
N ASN A 116 -8.86 3.15 -19.18
CA ASN A 116 -7.94 2.63 -18.17
C ASN A 116 -8.66 2.21 -16.89
N VAL A 117 -9.62 3.02 -16.40
CA VAL A 117 -10.44 2.68 -15.23
C VAL A 117 -11.30 1.43 -15.49
N ILE A 118 -11.99 1.38 -16.63
CA ILE A 118 -12.82 0.22 -17.02
C ILE A 118 -11.96 -1.05 -17.08
N GLU A 119 -10.77 -0.96 -17.67
CA GLU A 119 -9.85 -2.07 -17.79
C GLU A 119 -9.31 -2.52 -16.42
N ALA A 120 -8.98 -1.58 -15.52
CA ALA A 120 -8.59 -1.91 -14.15
C ALA A 120 -9.73 -2.63 -13.39
N CYS A 121 -10.97 -2.16 -13.51
CA CYS A 121 -12.13 -2.83 -12.91
C CYS A 121 -12.30 -4.25 -13.44
N LYS A 122 -12.20 -4.47 -14.76
CA LYS A 122 -12.25 -5.83 -15.35
C LYS A 122 -11.17 -6.75 -14.78
N ARG A 123 -9.97 -6.23 -14.53
CA ARG A 123 -8.88 -6.99 -13.91
C ARG A 123 -9.22 -7.39 -12.48
N PHE A 124 -9.76 -6.48 -11.66
CA PHE A 124 -10.25 -6.85 -10.32
C PHE A 124 -11.38 -7.89 -10.38
N GLU A 125 -12.32 -7.75 -11.31
CA GLU A 125 -13.38 -8.75 -11.53
C GLU A 125 -12.78 -10.12 -11.90
N LYS A 126 -11.72 -10.17 -12.73
CA LYS A 126 -10.98 -11.40 -13.03
C LYS A 126 -10.33 -12.02 -11.79
N VAL A 127 -9.77 -11.21 -10.89
CA VAL A 127 -9.20 -11.72 -9.61
C VAL A 127 -10.28 -12.41 -8.80
N ILE A 128 -11.48 -11.83 -8.71
CA ILE A 128 -12.63 -12.42 -8.01
C ILE A 128 -13.10 -13.71 -8.69
N LEU A 129 -13.03 -13.81 -10.02
CA LEU A 129 -13.32 -15.06 -10.73
C LEU A 129 -12.32 -16.16 -10.39
N ILE A 130 -11.04 -15.83 -10.26
CA ILE A 130 -9.98 -16.78 -9.89
C ILE A 130 -10.11 -17.20 -8.42
N LYS A 131 -10.37 -16.25 -7.53
CA LYS A 131 -10.49 -16.45 -6.08
C LYS A 131 -11.71 -15.68 -5.52
N PRO A 132 -12.91 -16.29 -5.47
CA PRO A 132 -14.15 -15.61 -5.09
C PRO A 132 -14.23 -15.10 -3.65
N ASP A 133 -13.43 -15.66 -2.74
CA ASP A 133 -13.31 -15.28 -1.34
C ASP A 133 -12.23 -14.21 -1.09
N TYR A 134 -11.59 -13.68 -2.15
CA TYR A 134 -10.61 -12.60 -2.03
C TYR A 134 -11.32 -11.24 -1.97
N VAL A 135 -11.32 -10.62 -0.80
CA VAL A 135 -12.20 -9.49 -0.45
C VAL A 135 -11.64 -8.13 -0.88
N GLU A 136 -10.32 -7.98 -0.93
CA GLU A 136 -9.61 -6.75 -1.24
C GLU A 136 -9.89 -6.25 -2.67
N PRO A 137 -9.92 -7.11 -3.72
CA PRO A 137 -10.41 -6.71 -5.05
C PRO A 137 -11.82 -6.11 -5.03
N MET A 138 -12.72 -6.65 -4.18
CA MET A 138 -14.09 -6.12 -4.09
C MET A 138 -14.10 -4.74 -3.43
N LEU A 139 -13.24 -4.49 -2.42
CA LEU A 139 -13.13 -3.17 -1.82
C LEU A 139 -12.67 -2.12 -2.84
N TYR A 140 -11.69 -2.45 -3.69
CA TYR A 140 -11.29 -1.55 -4.79
C TYR A 140 -12.46 -1.28 -5.74
N LEU A 141 -13.22 -2.31 -6.12
CA LEU A 141 -14.39 -2.10 -6.98
C LEU A 141 -15.45 -1.22 -6.30
N VAL A 142 -15.68 -1.36 -4.98
CA VAL A 142 -16.58 -0.47 -4.24
C VAL A 142 -16.11 0.98 -4.31
N GLU A 143 -14.84 1.24 -4.05
CA GLU A 143 -14.31 2.61 -4.09
C GLU A 143 -14.30 3.17 -5.50
N ILE A 144 -13.76 2.46 -6.49
CA ILE A 144 -13.67 2.94 -7.87
C ILE A 144 -15.08 3.25 -8.41
N TYR A 145 -16.01 2.31 -8.26
CA TYR A 145 -17.37 2.50 -8.77
C TYR A 145 -18.19 3.51 -7.96
N GLY A 146 -17.92 3.67 -6.67
CA GLY A 146 -18.65 4.57 -5.79
C GLY A 146 -18.14 6.01 -5.78
N GLN A 147 -16.85 6.22 -6.01
CA GLN A 147 -16.19 7.52 -5.88
C GLN A 147 -15.99 8.23 -7.22
N LEU A 148 -15.78 7.48 -8.32
CA LEU A 148 -15.64 8.10 -9.63
C LEU A 148 -17.00 8.45 -10.23
N PRO A 149 -17.08 9.52 -11.01
CA PRO A 149 -18.29 9.83 -11.76
C PRO A 149 -18.45 8.87 -12.95
N LYS A 150 -19.67 8.77 -13.50
CA LYS A 150 -20.02 7.78 -14.54
C LYS A 150 -19.18 7.92 -15.81
N GLU A 151 -18.87 9.15 -16.20
CA GLU A 151 -18.04 9.49 -17.33
C GLU A 151 -16.59 9.00 -17.18
N MET A 152 -16.09 8.85 -15.95
CA MET A 152 -14.75 8.32 -15.64
C MET A 152 -14.76 6.81 -15.32
N GLY A 153 -15.91 6.15 -15.39
CA GLY A 153 -16.04 4.70 -15.15
C GLY A 153 -16.74 4.33 -13.84
N GLY A 154 -17.28 5.29 -13.09
CA GLY A 154 -18.13 5.07 -11.93
C GLY A 154 -19.42 4.30 -12.25
N ASP A 155 -19.90 3.51 -11.29
CA ASP A 155 -21.12 2.71 -11.39
C ASP A 155 -21.69 2.40 -9.99
N SER A 156 -22.52 3.31 -9.48
CA SER A 156 -23.06 3.18 -8.12
C SER A 156 -23.83 1.88 -7.85
N LEU A 157 -24.46 1.29 -8.87
CA LEU A 157 -25.14 0.00 -8.74
C LEU A 157 -24.15 -1.14 -8.54
N LYS A 158 -23.05 -1.16 -9.30
CA LYS A 158 -21.96 -2.12 -9.07
C LYS A 158 -21.29 -1.91 -7.72
N ALA A 159 -21.10 -0.66 -7.30
CA ALA A 159 -20.53 -0.35 -5.99
C ALA A 159 -21.38 -0.97 -4.85
N VAL A 160 -22.70 -0.76 -4.88
CA VAL A 160 -23.65 -1.36 -3.93
C VAL A 160 -23.65 -2.89 -4.02
N TYR A 161 -23.56 -3.46 -5.23
CA TYR A 161 -23.48 -4.90 -5.43
C TYR A 161 -22.26 -5.54 -4.73
N TYR A 162 -21.07 -4.97 -4.93
CA TYR A 162 -19.85 -5.47 -4.28
C TYR A 162 -19.85 -5.22 -2.77
N ALA A 163 -20.39 -4.08 -2.31
CA ALA A 163 -20.59 -3.80 -0.89
C ALA A 163 -21.51 -4.86 -0.22
N GLY A 164 -22.58 -5.24 -0.91
CA GLY A 164 -23.49 -6.30 -0.47
C GLY A 164 -22.84 -7.68 -0.41
N LYS A 165 -21.88 -7.98 -1.29
CA LYS A 165 -21.07 -9.21 -1.19
C LYS A 165 -20.16 -9.18 0.03
N LEU A 166 -19.42 -8.09 0.23
CA LEU A 166 -18.51 -7.95 1.37
C LEU A 166 -19.24 -8.07 2.70
N ALA A 167 -20.42 -7.45 2.83
CA ALA A 167 -21.25 -7.55 4.03
C ALA A 167 -21.76 -8.96 4.35
N LYS A 168 -21.83 -9.86 3.36
CA LYS A 168 -22.17 -11.28 3.56
C LYS A 168 -20.96 -12.13 3.95
N THR A 169 -19.76 -11.70 3.55
CA THR A 169 -18.52 -12.43 3.83
C THR A 169 -18.03 -12.17 5.25
N ASP A 170 -17.98 -10.90 5.65
CA ASP A 170 -17.40 -10.50 6.93
C ASP A 170 -17.91 -9.12 7.37
N ALA A 171 -18.11 -8.95 8.68
CA ALA A 171 -18.68 -7.73 9.25
C ALA A 171 -17.77 -6.50 9.06
N TYR A 172 -16.45 -6.67 9.23
CA TYR A 172 -15.48 -5.60 9.04
C TYR A 172 -15.41 -5.17 7.58
N PHE A 173 -15.31 -6.10 6.64
CA PHE A 173 -15.29 -5.78 5.21
C PHE A 173 -16.61 -5.15 4.74
N GLY A 174 -17.75 -5.59 5.26
CA GLY A 174 -19.04 -4.93 5.06
C GLY A 174 -19.06 -3.50 5.58
N ALA A 175 -18.50 -3.24 6.76
CA ALA A 175 -18.38 -1.90 7.33
C ALA A 175 -17.46 -1.00 6.50
N ARG A 176 -16.31 -1.52 6.04
CA ARG A 176 -15.40 -0.79 5.13
C ARG A 176 -16.09 -0.36 3.85
N ALA A 177 -16.84 -1.26 3.22
CA ALA A 177 -17.59 -0.94 2.01
C ALA A 177 -18.66 0.14 2.27
N ARG A 178 -19.37 0.10 3.41
CA ARG A 178 -20.34 1.14 3.78
C ARG A 178 -19.67 2.49 4.05
N ALA A 179 -18.52 2.51 4.72
CA ALA A 179 -17.75 3.73 4.94
C ALA A 179 -17.30 4.37 3.62
N ALA A 180 -16.82 3.55 2.66
CA ALA A 180 -16.44 4.01 1.34
C ALA A 180 -17.59 4.59 0.51
N LEU A 181 -18.84 4.21 0.81
CA LEU A 181 -20.06 4.71 0.15
C LEU A 181 -20.82 5.74 1.01
N ALA A 182 -20.26 6.13 2.15
CA ALA A 182 -20.92 7.05 3.05
C ALA A 182 -21.08 8.43 2.38
N PRO A 183 -22.25 9.08 2.52
CA PRO A 183 -22.44 10.43 2.02
C PRO A 183 -21.39 11.40 2.56
N GLN A 184 -21.04 12.41 1.77
CA GLN A 184 -20.17 13.50 2.23
C GLN A 184 -20.71 14.13 3.52
N GLY A 185 -19.82 14.38 4.48
CA GLY A 185 -20.19 14.93 5.78
C GLY A 185 -20.62 13.90 6.83
N THR A 186 -20.70 12.60 6.46
CA THR A 186 -20.89 11.52 7.45
C THR A 186 -19.84 11.62 8.55
N ASP A 187 -20.27 11.50 9.81
CA ASP A 187 -19.37 11.39 10.94
C ASP A 187 -18.76 9.97 10.99
N LEU A 188 -17.62 9.81 10.31
CA LEU A 188 -16.92 8.55 10.23
C LEU A 188 -16.34 8.11 11.59
N VAL A 189 -16.06 9.04 12.52
CA VAL A 189 -15.61 8.67 13.86
C VAL A 189 -16.74 7.94 14.57
N LYS A 190 -17.92 8.57 14.63
CA LYS A 190 -19.10 7.95 15.21
C LYS A 190 -19.46 6.63 14.52
N PHE A 191 -19.40 6.59 13.19
CA PHE A 191 -19.66 5.36 12.44
C PHE A 191 -18.78 4.20 12.90
N TRP A 192 -17.47 4.42 13.03
CA TRP A 192 -16.53 3.37 13.44
C TRP A 192 -16.66 3.01 14.93
N GLU A 193 -16.96 3.98 15.79
CA GLU A 193 -17.30 3.71 17.20
C GLU A 193 -18.54 2.81 17.33
N ASP A 194 -19.58 3.06 16.54
CA ASP A 194 -20.78 2.23 16.50
C ASP A 194 -20.44 0.80 15.99
N GLN A 195 -19.52 0.67 15.02
CA GLN A 195 -19.04 -0.65 14.58
C GLN A 195 -18.24 -1.39 15.67
N ILE A 196 -17.44 -0.67 16.45
CA ILE A 196 -16.70 -1.22 17.59
C ILE A 196 -17.67 -1.69 18.68
N ALA A 197 -18.72 -0.92 18.97
CA ALA A 197 -19.73 -1.31 19.94
C ALA A 197 -20.48 -2.58 19.53
N LEU A 198 -20.73 -2.75 18.23
CA LEU A 198 -21.46 -3.89 17.68
C LEU A 198 -20.59 -5.16 17.55
N ASN A 199 -19.34 -5.03 17.11
CA ASN A 199 -18.50 -6.16 16.69
C ASN A 199 -17.28 -6.38 17.61
N GLY A 200 -17.10 -5.54 18.63
CA GLY A 200 -15.95 -5.57 19.51
C GLY A 200 -14.77 -4.71 19.03
N ARG A 201 -13.77 -4.57 19.91
CA ARG A 201 -12.55 -3.77 19.68
C ARG A 201 -11.48 -4.58 18.95
N THR A 202 -11.71 -4.94 17.68
CA THR A 202 -10.69 -5.63 16.87
C THR A 202 -9.61 -4.65 16.38
N PRO A 203 -8.37 -5.10 16.12
CA PRO A 203 -7.31 -4.23 15.59
C PRO A 203 -7.74 -3.45 14.33
N GLU A 204 -8.47 -4.09 13.44
CA GLU A 204 -8.89 -3.51 12.17
C GLU A 204 -9.93 -2.40 12.36
N LEU A 205 -10.88 -2.57 13.28
CA LEU A 205 -11.88 -1.55 13.60
C LEU A 205 -11.26 -0.37 14.36
N LEU A 206 -10.36 -0.65 15.30
CA LEU A 206 -9.61 0.38 16.04
C LEU A 206 -8.76 1.22 15.10
N ARG A 207 -8.04 0.59 14.16
CA ARG A 207 -7.31 1.29 13.09
C ARG A 207 -8.21 2.25 12.33
N GLN A 208 -9.40 1.81 11.92
CA GLN A 208 -10.30 2.64 11.12
C GLN A 208 -10.90 3.81 11.92
N ALA A 209 -11.21 3.59 13.19
CA ALA A 209 -11.61 4.68 14.09
C ALA A 209 -10.49 5.71 14.25
N GLY A 210 -9.24 5.25 14.43
CA GLY A 210 -8.08 6.14 14.53
C GLY A 210 -7.83 6.97 13.27
N ILE A 211 -7.91 6.36 12.08
CA ILE A 211 -7.82 7.07 10.80
C ILE A 211 -8.94 8.12 10.67
N ALA A 212 -10.18 7.77 11.04
CA ALA A 212 -11.28 8.73 11.04
C ALA A 212 -11.05 9.90 12.01
N CYS A 213 -10.41 9.67 13.16
CA CYS A 213 -10.01 10.74 14.07
C CYS A 213 -8.96 11.67 13.46
N LEU A 214 -7.98 11.15 12.69
CA LEU A 214 -7.02 11.98 11.97
C LEU A 214 -7.71 12.90 10.95
N PHE A 215 -8.70 12.40 10.21
CA PHE A 215 -9.51 13.22 9.29
C PHE A 215 -10.35 14.30 9.98
N LYS A 216 -10.58 14.18 11.29
CA LYS A 216 -11.26 15.18 12.13
C LYS A 216 -10.29 16.06 12.93
N ASP A 217 -9.00 16.04 12.60
CA ASP A 217 -7.94 16.77 13.30
C ASP A 217 -7.84 16.40 14.80
N ASN A 218 -8.19 15.16 15.17
CA ASN A 218 -8.14 14.66 16.54
C ASN A 218 -7.06 13.59 16.71
N ALA A 219 -5.80 14.02 16.63
CA ALA A 219 -4.62 13.15 16.72
C ALA A 219 -4.50 12.43 18.08
N GLU A 220 -4.89 13.09 19.19
CA GLU A 220 -4.83 12.49 20.52
C GLU A 220 -5.73 11.26 20.63
N GLN A 221 -6.96 11.35 20.11
CA GLN A 221 -7.86 10.21 20.08
C GLN A 221 -7.43 9.14 19.08
N ALA A 222 -6.86 9.54 17.94
CA ALA A 222 -6.29 8.61 16.97
C ALA A 222 -5.17 7.76 17.59
N GLU A 223 -4.23 8.40 18.33
CA GLU A 223 -3.14 7.70 19.02
C GLU A 223 -3.66 6.67 20.02
N LYS A 224 -4.72 6.98 20.78
CA LYS A 224 -5.36 6.02 21.71
C LYS A 224 -5.85 4.77 20.98
N TYR A 225 -6.57 4.95 19.87
CA TYR A 225 -7.04 3.83 19.05
C TYR A 225 -5.90 3.02 18.43
N PHE A 226 -4.87 3.70 17.91
CA PHE A 226 -3.70 3.03 17.34
C PHE A 226 -2.92 2.25 18.38
N ALA A 227 -2.72 2.79 19.58
CA ALA A 227 -2.05 2.10 20.68
C ALA A 227 -2.81 0.83 21.10
N GLU A 228 -4.15 0.88 21.15
CA GLU A 228 -4.96 -0.31 21.41
C GLU A 228 -4.89 -1.33 20.28
N ALA A 229 -4.93 -0.89 19.02
CA ALA A 229 -4.78 -1.77 17.85
C ALA A 229 -3.42 -2.49 17.88
N MET A 230 -2.33 -1.76 18.12
CA MET A 230 -0.97 -2.29 18.21
C MET A 230 -0.77 -3.22 19.41
N LYS A 231 -1.49 -3.00 20.52
CA LYS A 231 -1.47 -3.90 21.67
C LYS A 231 -2.14 -5.24 21.34
N ALA A 232 -3.21 -5.21 20.55
CA ALA A 232 -3.95 -6.40 20.14
C ALA A 232 -3.25 -7.15 18.98
N ASP A 233 -2.60 -6.42 18.07
CA ASP A 233 -1.82 -6.95 16.96
C ASP A 233 -0.59 -6.09 16.71
N THR A 234 0.57 -6.61 17.09
CA THR A 234 1.85 -5.90 16.98
C THR A 234 2.26 -5.62 15.53
N SER A 235 1.68 -6.31 14.54
CA SER A 235 1.94 -6.03 13.12
C SER A 235 1.33 -4.71 12.64
N GLN A 236 0.42 -4.10 13.42
CA GLN A 236 -0.15 -2.78 13.16
C GLN A 236 0.81 -1.62 13.48
N ASN A 237 2.13 -1.88 13.63
CA ASN A 237 3.11 -0.86 14.00
C ASN A 237 3.20 0.31 13.01
N LEU A 238 2.79 0.11 11.75
CA LEU A 238 2.75 1.14 10.71
C LEU A 238 1.80 2.30 11.01
N LEU A 239 0.85 2.12 11.93
CA LEU A 239 -0.03 3.20 12.36
C LEU A 239 0.75 4.37 12.99
N MET A 240 1.95 4.11 13.53
CA MET A 240 2.85 5.17 13.98
C MET A 240 3.41 5.99 12.82
N LEU A 241 3.61 5.39 11.64
CA LEU A 241 3.98 6.14 10.44
C LEU A 241 2.84 7.01 9.94
N ASP A 242 1.61 6.51 9.98
CA ASP A 242 0.43 7.30 9.57
C ASP A 242 0.21 8.50 10.49
N LEU A 243 0.34 8.31 11.82
CA LEU A 243 0.28 9.41 12.79
C LEU A 243 1.41 10.43 12.57
N GLY A 244 2.64 9.96 12.40
CA GLY A 244 3.78 10.85 12.14
C GLY A 244 3.64 11.62 10.81
N ARG A 245 3.13 10.97 9.77
CA ARG A 245 2.83 11.61 8.47
C ARG A 245 1.74 12.65 8.59
N TYR A 246 0.69 12.39 9.36
CA TYR A 246 -0.36 13.38 9.61
C TYR A 246 0.22 14.69 10.16
N HIS A 247 1.10 14.62 11.18
CA HIS A 247 1.77 15.79 11.74
C HIS A 247 2.65 16.52 10.70
N VAL A 248 3.42 15.78 9.88
CA VAL A 248 4.18 16.38 8.77
C VAL A 248 3.27 17.07 7.75
N MET A 249 2.12 16.48 7.42
CA MET A 249 1.17 17.05 6.47
C MET A 249 0.56 18.35 6.97
N LYS A 250 0.30 18.49 8.28
CA LYS A 250 -0.11 19.78 8.87
C LYS A 250 0.92 20.87 8.62
N VAL A 251 2.21 20.57 8.78
CA VAL A 251 3.30 21.53 8.52
C VAL A 251 3.43 21.87 7.04
N MET A 252 3.17 20.90 6.15
CA MET A 252 3.16 21.15 4.71
C MET A 252 2.01 22.08 4.28
N GLN A 253 0.87 22.02 4.98
CA GLN A 253 -0.28 22.89 4.76
C GLN A 253 -0.10 24.27 5.41
N ASP A 254 0.51 24.31 6.59
CA ASP A 254 0.82 25.53 7.33
C ASP A 254 2.19 25.43 8.00
N LYS A 255 3.16 26.16 7.45
CA LYS A 255 4.56 26.13 7.91
C LYS A 255 4.74 26.69 9.32
N GLU A 256 3.83 27.51 9.81
CA GLU A 256 3.91 28.09 11.16
C GLU A 256 3.72 27.00 12.24
N LEU A 257 3.09 25.88 11.89
CA LEU A 257 2.93 24.73 12.78
C LEU A 257 4.21 23.91 12.95
N ALA A 258 5.30 24.24 12.26
CA ALA A 258 6.55 23.47 12.31
C ALA A 258 7.07 23.30 13.74
N ALA A 259 7.02 24.35 14.57
CA ALA A 259 7.55 24.30 15.93
C ALA A 259 6.79 23.33 16.86
N THR A 260 5.52 23.04 16.57
CA THR A 260 4.63 22.21 17.41
C THR A 260 4.43 20.82 16.85
N GLU A 261 4.27 20.67 15.54
CA GLU A 261 3.90 19.41 14.89
C GLU A 261 5.13 18.56 14.53
N LEU A 262 6.26 19.16 14.16
CA LEU A 262 7.48 18.42 13.81
C LEU A 262 8.05 17.59 14.99
N PRO A 263 8.06 18.07 16.25
CA PRO A 263 8.42 17.24 17.38
C PRO A 263 7.51 16.02 17.55
N LEU A 264 6.20 16.17 17.36
CA LEU A 264 5.22 15.06 17.45
C LEU A 264 5.44 14.03 16.32
N ALA A 265 5.70 14.50 15.10
CA ALA A 265 6.08 13.64 14.00
C ALA A 265 7.35 12.82 14.31
N LYS A 266 8.37 13.49 14.89
CA LYS A 266 9.63 12.83 15.29
C LYS A 266 9.37 11.73 16.31
N GLU A 267 8.58 11.99 17.35
CA GLU A 267 8.24 11.00 18.36
C GLU A 267 7.55 9.77 17.74
N CYS A 268 6.61 9.97 16.82
CA CYS A 268 5.93 8.87 16.14
C CYS A 268 6.90 8.01 15.31
N PHE A 269 7.81 8.64 14.56
CA PHE A 269 8.81 7.92 13.78
C PHE A 269 9.82 7.18 14.66
N GLU A 270 10.25 7.77 15.77
CA GLU A 270 11.11 7.11 16.75
C GLU A 270 10.38 5.93 17.43
N LYS A 271 9.10 6.09 17.78
CA LYS A 271 8.25 4.98 18.27
C LYS A 271 8.24 3.84 17.25
N TYR A 272 7.96 4.11 15.97
CA TYR A 272 7.98 3.10 14.90
C TYR A 272 9.31 2.34 14.82
N LEU A 273 10.43 3.07 14.79
CA LEU A 273 11.78 2.49 14.69
C LEU A 273 12.12 1.55 15.86
N ASN A 274 11.44 1.72 17.01
CA ASN A 274 11.63 0.92 18.21
C ASN A 274 10.52 -0.12 18.43
N THR A 275 9.64 -0.36 17.45
CA THR A 275 8.55 -1.34 17.57
C THR A 275 9.03 -2.79 17.51
N LYS A 276 8.15 -3.69 17.96
CA LYS A 276 8.25 -5.13 17.74
C LYS A 276 7.00 -5.56 16.94
N PRO A 277 7.14 -6.33 15.83
CA PRO A 277 8.40 -6.73 15.20
C PRO A 277 9.23 -5.52 14.72
N GLU A 278 10.55 -5.70 14.60
CA GLU A 278 11.43 -4.65 14.11
C GLU A 278 11.03 -4.28 12.66
N PRO A 279 11.04 -2.98 12.30
CA PRO A 279 10.86 -2.56 10.91
C PRO A 279 11.82 -3.25 9.95
N ILE A 280 11.30 -3.71 8.82
CA ILE A 280 12.13 -4.20 7.70
C ILE A 280 13.02 -3.08 7.16
N VAL A 281 14.16 -3.44 6.57
CA VAL A 281 15.17 -2.46 6.11
C VAL A 281 14.59 -1.36 5.21
N PRO A 282 13.76 -1.67 4.18
CA PRO A 282 13.09 -0.64 3.37
C PRO A 282 12.32 0.41 4.18
N LEU A 283 11.55 -0.04 5.17
CA LEU A 283 10.71 0.85 5.99
C LEU A 283 11.50 1.56 7.10
N LYS A 284 12.59 0.95 7.57
CA LYS A 284 13.56 1.61 8.45
C LYS A 284 14.26 2.76 7.72
N ALA A 285 14.75 2.52 6.50
CA ALA A 285 15.36 3.54 5.66
C ALA A 285 14.36 4.66 5.30
N TYR A 286 13.14 4.29 4.92
CA TYR A 286 12.05 5.25 4.69
C TYR A 286 11.80 6.17 5.90
N THR A 287 11.69 5.58 7.10
CA THR A 287 11.43 6.34 8.33
C THR A 287 12.61 7.24 8.72
N LEU A 288 13.85 6.79 8.55
CA LEU A 288 15.03 7.65 8.73
C LEU A 288 15.03 8.81 7.71
N GLY A 289 14.61 8.56 6.47
CA GLY A 289 14.41 9.60 5.46
C GLY A 289 13.31 10.62 5.83
N LEU A 290 12.25 10.19 6.54
CA LEU A 290 11.25 11.10 7.10
C LEU A 290 11.82 11.94 8.26
N LEU A 291 12.57 11.31 9.17
CA LEU A 291 13.27 12.01 10.25
C LEU A 291 14.29 13.02 9.71
N ALA A 292 15.02 12.66 8.66
CA ALA A 292 15.94 13.56 7.96
C ALA A 292 15.22 14.82 7.46
N ARG A 293 14.11 14.65 6.72
CA ARG A 293 13.28 15.76 6.23
C ARG A 293 12.74 16.61 7.37
N ASN A 294 12.27 15.97 8.44
CA ASN A 294 11.77 16.64 9.63
C ASN A 294 12.85 17.54 10.28
N ALA A 295 14.07 17.03 10.46
CA ALA A 295 15.20 17.80 10.97
C ALA A 295 15.54 18.99 10.05
N MET A 296 15.56 18.79 8.73
CA MET A 296 15.81 19.86 7.75
C MET A 296 14.73 20.95 7.81
N PHE A 297 13.44 20.58 7.91
CA PHE A 297 12.35 21.54 8.06
C PHE A 297 12.43 22.33 9.39
N SER A 298 13.01 21.72 10.42
CA SER A 298 13.30 22.39 11.70
C SER A 298 14.58 23.25 11.67
N GLY A 299 15.21 23.44 10.51
CA GLY A 299 16.46 24.20 10.36
C GLY A 299 17.73 23.45 10.78
N LYS A 300 17.62 22.16 11.14
CA LYS A 300 18.74 21.32 11.60
C LYS A 300 19.37 20.56 10.44
N GLN A 301 20.02 21.30 9.54
CA GLN A 301 20.54 20.75 8.27
C GLN A 301 21.57 19.62 8.46
N GLU A 302 22.49 19.75 9.42
CA GLU A 302 23.51 18.73 9.70
C GLU A 302 22.90 17.42 10.22
N GLU A 303 21.97 17.51 11.20
CA GLU A 303 21.23 16.35 11.72
C GLU A 303 20.46 15.65 10.59
N GLY A 304 19.76 16.44 9.75
CA GLY A 304 19.01 15.91 8.63
C GLY A 304 19.89 15.22 7.59
N THR A 305 21.05 15.81 7.26
CA THR A 305 21.99 15.22 6.30
C THR A 305 22.52 13.87 6.79
N LYS A 306 22.92 13.80 8.07
CA LYS A 306 23.39 12.55 8.68
C LYS A 306 22.32 11.46 8.66
N LEU A 307 21.08 11.77 9.02
CA LEU A 307 19.96 10.82 8.98
C LEU A 307 19.68 10.32 7.55
N MET A 308 19.81 11.20 6.54
CA MET A 308 19.65 10.82 5.15
C MET A 308 20.77 9.88 4.68
N GLU A 309 22.01 10.13 5.10
CA GLU A 309 23.14 9.23 4.84
C GLU A 309 22.93 7.86 5.48
N GLU A 310 22.46 7.80 6.73
CA GLU A 310 22.10 6.55 7.40
C GLU A 310 20.99 5.80 6.66
N ALA A 311 19.95 6.51 6.21
CA ALA A 311 18.87 5.92 5.42
C ALA A 311 19.37 5.34 4.09
N ASN A 312 20.21 6.08 3.35
CA ASN A 312 20.78 5.63 2.08
C ASN A 312 21.78 4.47 2.26
N ALA A 313 22.47 4.40 3.42
CA ALA A 313 23.36 3.28 3.73
C ALA A 313 22.59 1.98 4.00
N LEU A 314 21.37 2.08 4.54
CA LEU A 314 20.47 0.93 4.70
C LEU A 314 19.87 0.48 3.37
N ASP A 315 19.33 1.43 2.60
CA ASP A 315 18.74 1.17 1.28
C ASP A 315 18.79 2.42 0.43
N LYS A 316 19.70 2.46 -0.55
CA LYS A 316 19.87 3.62 -1.45
C LYS A 316 18.58 4.01 -2.18
N HIS A 317 17.71 3.04 -2.45
CA HIS A 317 16.49 3.20 -3.24
C HIS A 317 15.23 3.19 -2.37
N PHE A 318 15.34 3.47 -1.07
CA PHE A 318 14.16 3.60 -0.23
C PHE A 318 13.19 4.65 -0.80
N SER A 319 11.89 4.40 -0.67
CA SER A 319 10.86 5.29 -1.22
C SER A 319 11.00 6.72 -0.73
N LYS A 320 10.92 7.69 -1.65
CA LYS A 320 10.92 9.12 -1.31
C LYS A 320 9.52 9.72 -1.29
N ALA A 321 8.49 8.90 -1.55
CA ALA A 321 7.10 9.32 -1.55
C ALA A 321 6.67 9.89 -0.18
N SER A 322 5.62 10.71 -0.18
CA SER A 322 4.99 11.19 1.05
C SER A 322 4.16 10.11 1.74
N GLY A 323 3.59 9.18 0.97
CA GLY A 323 2.85 8.00 1.46
C GLY A 323 3.76 6.93 2.06
N VAL A 324 3.24 6.17 3.04
CA VAL A 324 3.91 4.94 3.51
C VAL A 324 4.01 3.97 2.32
N PRO A 325 5.17 3.35 2.06
CA PRO A 325 5.31 2.40 0.98
C PRO A 325 4.34 1.24 1.14
N ASN A 326 3.75 0.83 0.03
CA ASN A 326 2.71 -0.18 0.04
C ASN A 326 3.23 -1.55 0.46
N LEU A 327 2.56 -2.19 1.42
CA LEU A 327 2.96 -3.50 1.95
C LEU A 327 2.87 -4.63 0.94
N LEU A 328 2.10 -4.47 -0.14
CA LEU A 328 2.15 -5.38 -1.28
C LEU A 328 3.55 -5.48 -1.90
N LEU A 329 4.45 -4.53 -1.64
CA LEU A 329 5.86 -4.59 -2.08
C LEU A 329 6.74 -5.41 -1.13
N PHE A 330 6.28 -5.75 0.06
CA PHE A 330 7.11 -6.40 1.09
C PHE A 330 6.69 -7.82 1.44
N GLU A 331 5.54 -8.29 0.93
CA GLU A 331 5.15 -9.69 1.07
C GLU A 331 6.01 -10.64 0.21
N PRO A 332 6.24 -11.89 0.62
CA PRO A 332 6.87 -12.88 -0.24
C PRO A 332 6.11 -13.08 -1.56
N PRO A 333 6.79 -13.29 -2.70
CA PRO A 333 6.14 -13.33 -4.01
C PRO A 333 5.23 -14.54 -4.26
N ASP A 334 5.20 -15.52 -3.35
CA ASP A 334 4.29 -16.67 -3.37
C ASP A 334 3.17 -16.58 -2.32
N VAL A 335 3.01 -15.44 -1.66
CA VAL A 335 1.97 -15.21 -0.65
C VAL A 335 0.87 -14.32 -1.20
N VAL A 336 -0.39 -14.71 -0.94
CA VAL A 336 -1.55 -13.88 -1.24
C VAL A 336 -1.56 -12.69 -0.28
N CYS A 337 -1.48 -11.49 -0.83
CA CYS A 337 -1.41 -10.24 -0.08
C CYS A 337 -2.80 -9.84 0.44
N HIS A 338 -2.96 -9.62 1.74
CA HIS A 338 -4.23 -9.17 2.33
C HIS A 338 -4.24 -7.68 2.69
N HIS A 339 -3.34 -6.92 2.09
CA HIS A 339 -3.22 -5.49 2.33
C HIS A 339 -4.13 -4.70 1.40
N TYR A 340 -4.98 -3.90 2.01
CA TYR A 340 -5.82 -2.94 1.32
C TYR A 340 -5.39 -1.52 1.67
N PHE A 341 -5.29 -0.67 0.65
CA PHE A 341 -5.12 0.78 0.79
C PHE A 341 -6.09 1.48 -0.16
N SER A 342 -6.55 2.67 0.22
CA SER A 342 -7.41 3.49 -0.64
C SER A 342 -6.56 4.44 -1.49
N PHE A 343 -6.97 4.62 -2.74
CA PHE A 343 -6.42 5.69 -3.59
C PHE A 343 -7.11 7.03 -3.35
N PHE A 344 -8.32 7.01 -2.79
CA PHE A 344 -9.14 8.21 -2.54
C PHE A 344 -9.04 8.70 -1.09
N SER A 345 -8.40 7.93 -0.22
CA SER A 345 -8.21 8.23 1.20
C SER A 345 -6.77 7.86 1.61
N PRO A 346 -5.84 8.84 1.66
CA PRO A 346 -4.39 8.58 1.79
C PRO A 346 -3.90 8.30 3.23
N PHE A 347 -4.82 8.05 4.17
CA PHE A 347 -4.56 7.72 5.57
C PHE A 347 -5.21 6.41 5.97
#